data_AF-A0A1Y4BSB4-F1
#
_entry.id   AF-A0A1Y4BSB4-F1
#
_cell.length_a   1.000
_cell.length_b   1.000
_cell.length_c   1.000
_cell.angle_alpha   90.00
_cell.angle_beta   90.00
_cell.angle_gamma   90.00
#
_symmetry.space_group_name_H-M   'P 1'
#
loop_
_entity.id
_entity.type
_entity.pdbx_description
1 polymer ?
#
loop_
_entity_poly.entity_id
_entity_poly.type
_entity_poly.pdbx_seq_one_letter_code
_entity_poly.pdbx_strand_id
1 'polypeptide(L)'
;MNAGFEDVMNRLDEIGVKFRRKVDIGDFAEVYTPFHNHVRMQYNRGHTPDELTAMYPPEERIPKSISFGPNIRQAIADGTMNPDELRQGILAMEMPSEELRMNFLKEIAEIQNGTKPKKVGRNDPCPCGSGKKYKKCCGR
;
A
#
# COMPACT_ATOMS: atom_id res chain seq x y z
N MET A 1 -11.65 8.52 -4.72
CA MET A 1 -11.36 7.85 -3.44
C MET A 1 -11.82 6.41 -3.62
N ASN A 2 -10.91 5.45 -3.59
CA ASN A 2 -11.30 4.03 -3.56
C ASN A 2 -11.94 3.81 -2.19
N ALA A 3 -13.27 3.80 -2.13
CA ALA A 3 -13.97 3.49 -0.90
C ALA A 3 -13.77 2.00 -0.62
N GLY A 4 -12.75 1.69 0.18
CA GLY A 4 -12.52 0.33 0.64
C GLY A 4 -13.63 -0.11 1.59
N PHE A 5 -13.64 -1.40 1.95
CA PHE A 5 -14.56 -1.93 2.96
C PHE A 5 -14.48 -1.12 4.27
N GLU A 6 -13.29 -0.66 4.65
CA GLU A 6 -13.07 0.20 5.82
C GLU A 6 -13.78 1.55 5.70
N ASP A 7 -13.77 2.20 4.53
CA ASP A 7 -14.48 3.46 4.30
C ASP A 7 -15.99 3.28 4.40
N VAL A 8 -16.50 2.14 3.94
CA VAL A 8 -17.92 1.77 4.04
C VAL A 8 -18.31 1.55 5.50
N MET A 9 -17.48 0.83 6.26
CA MET A 9 -17.71 0.61 7.69
C MET A 9 -17.68 1.93 8.47
N ASN A 10 -16.71 2.80 8.19
CA ASN A 10 -16.64 4.14 8.77
C ASN A 10 -17.89 4.96 8.44
N ARG A 11 -18.39 4.86 7.21
CA ARG A 11 -19.63 5.55 6.80
C ARG A 11 -20.87 4.98 7.48
N LEU A 12 -20.94 3.66 7.66
CA LEU A 12 -22.03 3.02 8.40
C LEU A 12 -22.05 3.51 9.86
N ASP A 13 -20.88 3.63 10.48
CA ASP A 13 -20.73 4.18 11.82
C ASP A 13 -21.13 5.67 11.89
N GLU A 14 -20.73 6.49 10.89
CA GLU A 14 -21.16 7.91 10.78
C GLU A 14 -22.69 8.06 10.70
N ILE A 15 -23.36 7.16 9.99
CA ILE A 15 -24.82 7.15 9.82
C ILE A 15 -25.52 6.54 11.05
N GLY A 16 -24.75 6.03 12.02
CA GLY A 16 -25.26 5.46 13.27
C GLY A 16 -25.73 4.00 13.16
N VAL A 17 -25.37 3.30 12.07
CA VAL A 17 -25.64 1.88 11.91
C VAL A 17 -24.65 1.10 12.76
N LYS A 18 -25.16 0.36 13.77
CA LYS A 18 -24.34 -0.45 14.67
C LYS A 18 -24.66 -1.92 14.49
N PHE A 19 -23.63 -2.73 14.28
CA PHE A 19 -23.74 -4.18 14.29
C PHE A 19 -23.86 -4.67 15.74
N ARG A 20 -24.83 -5.56 16.01
CA ARG A 20 -25.10 -6.05 17.37
C ARG A 20 -24.09 -7.12 17.79
N ARG A 21 -23.67 -7.97 16.84
CA ARG A 21 -22.68 -9.03 17.06
C ARG A 21 -21.51 -8.84 16.11
N LYS A 22 -20.32 -9.27 16.53
CA LYS A 22 -19.11 -9.26 15.68
C LYS A 22 -19.26 -10.16 14.45
N VAL A 23 -20.09 -11.21 14.52
CA VAL A 23 -20.36 -12.12 13.41
C VAL A 23 -21.13 -11.42 12.28
N ASP A 24 -22.01 -10.47 12.61
CA ASP A 24 -22.86 -9.79 11.62
C ASP A 24 -22.02 -8.97 10.61
N ILE A 25 -20.79 -8.59 10.96
CA ILE A 25 -19.83 -7.92 10.05
C ILE A 25 -19.34 -8.90 8.98
N GLY A 26 -19.11 -10.16 9.35
CA GLY A 26 -18.73 -11.23 8.42
C GLY A 26 -19.86 -11.48 7.43
N ASP A 27 -21.08 -11.68 7.94
CA ASP A 27 -22.28 -11.87 7.11
C ASP A 27 -22.49 -10.68 6.14
N PHE A 28 -22.27 -9.45 6.63
CA PHE A 28 -22.32 -8.26 5.79
C PHE A 28 -21.25 -8.28 4.70
N ALA A 29 -20.00 -8.62 5.03
CA ALA A 29 -18.90 -8.67 4.07
C ALA A 29 -19.13 -9.74 2.98
N GLU A 30 -19.73 -10.88 3.33
CA GLU A 30 -20.09 -11.95 2.39
C GLU A 30 -21.12 -11.50 1.35
N VAL A 31 -22.05 -10.61 1.73
CA VAL A 31 -23.04 -10.05 0.81
C VAL A 31 -22.52 -8.82 0.07
N TYR A 32 -21.77 -7.97 0.77
CA TYR A 32 -21.29 -6.69 0.24
C TYR A 32 -20.21 -6.89 -0.82
N THR A 33 -19.27 -7.82 -0.61
CA THR A 33 -18.15 -8.04 -1.55
C THR A 33 -18.64 -8.46 -2.94
N PRO A 34 -19.52 -9.47 -3.09
CA PRO A 34 -20.10 -9.80 -4.40
C PRO A 34 -20.87 -8.64 -5.02
N PHE A 35 -21.67 -7.94 -4.21
CA PHE A 35 -22.42 -6.78 -4.67
C PHE A 35 -21.49 -5.71 -5.24
N HIS A 36 -20.45 -5.30 -4.50
CA HIS A 36 -19.51 -4.28 -4.95
C HIS A 36 -18.76 -4.69 -6.23
N ASN A 37 -18.34 -5.95 -6.31
CA ASN A 37 -17.53 -6.45 -7.43
C ASN A 37 -18.33 -6.68 -8.73
N HIS A 38 -19.65 -6.83 -8.63
CA HIS A 38 -20.54 -7.09 -9.77
C HIS A 38 -21.43 -5.90 -10.16
N VAL A 39 -21.41 -4.80 -9.40
CA VAL A 39 -22.16 -3.59 -9.72
C VAL A 39 -21.32 -2.64 -10.56
N ARG A 40 -21.92 -2.12 -11.64
CA ARG A 40 -21.31 -1.11 -12.51
C ARG A 40 -21.29 0.23 -11.83
N MET A 41 -20.13 0.87 -11.82
CA MET A 41 -19.94 2.12 -11.07
C MET A 41 -19.49 3.24 -11.99
N GLN A 42 -20.04 4.43 -11.76
CA GLN A 42 -19.73 5.61 -12.58
C GLN A 42 -18.25 5.98 -12.52
N TYR A 43 -17.62 5.85 -11.35
CA TYR A 43 -16.18 6.11 -11.20
C TYR A 43 -15.31 5.10 -11.96
N ASN A 44 -15.84 3.90 -12.21
CA ASN A 44 -15.24 2.86 -13.06
C ASN A 44 -15.64 3.02 -14.54
N ARG A 45 -16.15 4.19 -14.94
CA ARG A 45 -16.65 4.46 -16.30
C ARG A 45 -17.70 3.46 -16.79
N GLY A 46 -18.52 2.96 -15.86
CA GLY A 46 -19.59 2.00 -16.16
C GLY A 46 -19.15 0.54 -16.12
N HIS A 47 -17.91 0.24 -15.71
CA HIS A 47 -17.46 -1.13 -15.47
C HIS A 47 -17.65 -1.59 -14.03
N THR A 48 -17.77 -2.90 -13.84
CA THR A 48 -17.64 -3.51 -12.51
C THR A 48 -16.16 -3.68 -12.15
N PRO A 49 -15.80 -3.76 -10.86
CA PRO A 49 -14.44 -4.11 -10.45
C PRO A 49 -13.93 -5.42 -11.06
N ASP A 50 -14.78 -6.43 -11.19
CA ASP A 50 -14.39 -7.70 -11.82
C ASP A 50 -14.18 -7.56 -13.34
N GLU A 51 -15.03 -6.78 -14.03
CA GLU A 51 -14.86 -6.46 -15.45
C GLU A 51 -13.52 -5.72 -15.68
N LEU A 52 -13.18 -4.73 -14.83
CA LEU A 52 -11.90 -4.02 -14.91
C LEU A 52 -10.72 -4.97 -14.68
N THR A 53 -10.81 -5.83 -13.67
CA THR A 53 -9.76 -6.81 -13.38
C THR A 53 -9.57 -7.78 -14.55
N ALA A 54 -10.66 -8.16 -15.22
CA ALA A 54 -10.62 -9.06 -16.37
C ALA A 54 -9.93 -8.46 -17.60
N MET A 55 -9.95 -7.12 -17.77
CA MET A 55 -9.26 -6.44 -18.88
C MET A 55 -7.75 -6.54 -18.83
N TYR A 56 -7.18 -6.74 -17.64
CA TYR A 56 -5.73 -6.91 -17.49
C TYR A 56 -5.35 -8.39 -17.66
N PRO A 57 -4.25 -8.69 -18.37
CA PRO A 57 -3.73 -10.04 -18.46
C PRO A 57 -3.40 -10.58 -17.06
N PRO A 58 -3.52 -11.91 -16.81
CA PRO A 58 -3.36 -12.49 -15.48
C PRO A 58 -2.06 -12.09 -14.76
N GLU A 59 -0.97 -11.95 -15.51
CA GLU A 59 0.35 -11.56 -15.01
C GLU A 59 0.38 -10.12 -14.47
N GLU A 60 -0.47 -9.23 -14.97
CA GLU A 60 -0.54 -7.81 -14.55
C GLU A 60 -1.61 -7.54 -13.49
N ARG A 61 -2.45 -8.52 -13.16
CA ARG A 61 -3.40 -8.42 -12.04
C ARG A 61 -2.70 -8.45 -10.68
N ILE A 62 -1.49 -8.98 -10.63
CA ILE A 62 -0.67 -9.03 -9.43
C ILE A 62 -0.05 -7.64 -9.22
N PRO A 63 -0.19 -7.03 -8.03
CA PRO A 63 0.43 -5.75 -7.75
C PRO A 63 1.94 -5.85 -7.97
N LYS A 64 2.49 -5.02 -8.86
CA LYS A 64 3.93 -5.01 -9.18
C LYS A 64 4.79 -4.51 -8.01
N SER A 65 4.20 -3.76 -7.08
CA SER A 65 4.89 -3.28 -5.87
C SER A 65 3.94 -3.23 -4.66
N ILE A 66 4.19 -4.05 -3.66
CA ILE A 66 3.62 -3.91 -2.31
C ILE A 66 4.73 -3.36 -1.42
N SER A 67 4.42 -2.36 -0.60
CA SER A 67 5.37 -1.78 0.35
C SER A 67 4.92 -1.98 1.80
N PHE A 68 5.86 -2.09 2.72
CA PHE A 68 5.56 -2.15 4.15
C PHE A 68 4.82 -0.89 4.62
N GLY A 69 3.73 -1.10 5.37
CA GLY A 69 2.99 -0.04 6.04
C GLY A 69 3.84 0.68 7.11
N PRO A 70 3.39 1.85 7.60
CA PRO A 70 4.12 2.66 8.57
C PRO A 70 4.47 1.89 9.86
N ASN A 71 3.57 1.03 10.33
CA ASN A 71 3.78 0.25 11.55
C ASN A 71 4.94 -0.75 11.43
N ILE A 72 5.01 -1.51 10.33
CA ILE A 72 6.08 -2.50 10.11
C ILE A 72 7.42 -1.78 9.90
N ARG A 73 7.41 -0.68 9.14
CA ARG A 73 8.61 0.15 8.95
C ARG A 73 9.16 0.67 10.28
N GLN A 74 8.28 1.10 11.17
CA GLN A 74 8.65 1.58 12.49
C GLN A 74 9.14 0.43 13.40
N ALA A 75 8.48 -0.73 13.38
CA ALA A 75 8.90 -1.90 14.16
C ALA A 75 10.32 -2.38 13.80
N ILE A 76 10.69 -2.32 12.52
CA ILE A 76 12.05 -2.63 12.05
C ILE A 76 13.05 -1.54 12.46
N ALA A 77 12.66 -0.26 12.38
CA ALA A 77 13.52 0.86 12.77
C ALA A 77 13.79 0.89 14.29
N ASP A 78 12.78 0.56 15.10
CA ASP A 78 12.84 0.54 16.56
C ASP A 78 13.51 -0.74 17.10
N GLY A 79 13.92 -1.67 16.21
CA GLY A 79 14.60 -2.92 16.57
C GLY A 79 13.71 -3.97 17.24
N THR A 80 12.40 -3.72 17.34
CA THR A 80 11.42 -4.66 17.92
C THR A 80 11.22 -5.91 17.06
N MET A 81 11.49 -5.81 15.76
CA MET A 81 11.55 -6.95 14.84
C MET A 81 12.97 -7.13 14.31
N ASN A 82 13.46 -8.37 14.35
CA ASN A 82 14.74 -8.72 13.75
C ASN A 82 14.61 -8.74 12.21
N PRO A 83 15.28 -7.83 11.49
CA PRO A 83 15.17 -7.74 10.05
C PRO A 83 15.70 -8.98 9.31
N ASP A 84 16.61 -9.75 9.90
CA ASP A 84 17.14 -10.97 9.28
C ASP A 84 16.15 -12.14 9.38
N GLU A 85 15.40 -12.23 10.47
CA GLU A 85 14.28 -13.18 10.60
C GLU A 85 13.17 -12.86 9.61
N LEU A 86 12.87 -11.57 9.42
CA LEU A 86 11.88 -11.14 8.42
C LEU A 86 12.34 -11.47 6.99
N ARG A 87 13.64 -11.30 6.67
CA ARG A 87 14.21 -11.72 5.38
C ARG A 87 14.04 -13.21 5.16
N GLN A 88 14.37 -14.03 6.15
CA GLN A 88 14.21 -15.48 6.07
C GLN A 88 12.75 -15.88 5.89
N GLY A 89 11.81 -15.23 6.60
CA GLY A 89 10.38 -15.44 6.43
C GLY A 89 9.89 -15.13 5.03
N ILE A 90 10.38 -14.05 4.41
CA ILE A 90 10.01 -13.67 3.04
C ILE A 90 10.62 -14.62 2.00
N LEU A 91 11.83 -15.14 2.26
CA LEU A 91 12.46 -16.15 1.41
C LEU A 91 11.77 -17.51 1.50
N ALA A 92 11.23 -17.85 2.66
CA ALA A 92 10.53 -19.11 2.91
C ALA A 92 9.05 -19.10 2.47
N MET A 93 8.47 -17.93 2.24
CA MET A 93 7.08 -17.79 1.79
C MET A 93 6.95 -18.09 0.29
N GLU A 94 5.98 -18.91 -0.08
CA GLU A 94 5.63 -19.15 -1.48
C GLU A 94 4.90 -17.93 -2.06
N MET A 95 5.69 -17.03 -2.64
CA MET A 95 5.21 -15.80 -3.27
C MET A 95 4.91 -16.02 -4.76
N PRO A 96 3.78 -15.53 -5.30
CA PRO A 96 3.41 -15.74 -6.69
C PRO A 96 4.25 -14.94 -7.71
N SER A 97 5.03 -13.95 -7.26
CA SER A 97 5.90 -13.13 -8.12
C SER A 97 7.27 -12.94 -7.49
N GLU A 98 8.31 -13.18 -8.30
CA GLU A 98 9.70 -12.95 -7.91
C GLU A 98 10.02 -11.46 -7.77
N GLU A 99 9.40 -10.59 -8.57
CA GLU A 99 9.56 -9.14 -8.46
C GLU A 99 9.05 -8.62 -7.10
N LEU A 100 7.94 -9.15 -6.60
CA LEU A 100 7.42 -8.83 -5.28
C LEU A 100 8.39 -9.24 -4.17
N ARG A 101 8.97 -10.44 -4.27
CA ARG A 101 10.00 -10.91 -3.34
C ARG A 101 11.18 -9.94 -3.29
N MET A 102 11.66 -9.52 -4.46
CA MET A 102 12.78 -8.58 -4.55
C MET A 102 12.43 -7.19 -4.00
N ASN A 103 11.21 -6.69 -4.24
CA ASN A 103 10.76 -5.41 -3.71
C ASN A 103 10.73 -5.40 -2.17
N PHE A 104 10.21 -6.45 -1.54
CA PHE A 104 10.21 -6.54 -0.08
C PHE A 104 11.63 -6.64 0.51
N LEU A 105 12.50 -7.47 -0.07
CA LEU A 105 13.90 -7.59 0.39
C LEU A 105 14.65 -6.27 0.28
N LYS A 106 14.45 -5.54 -0.82
CA LYS A 106 15.01 -4.20 -1.02
C LYS A 106 14.49 -3.23 0.03
N GLU A 107 13.20 -3.27 0.33
CA GLU A 107 12.61 -2.38 1.33
C GLU A 107 13.13 -2.64 2.75
N ILE A 108 13.36 -3.90 3.16
CA ILE A 108 14.01 -4.22 4.44
C ILE A 108 15.42 -3.62 4.49
N ALA A 109 16.19 -3.77 3.41
CA ALA A 109 17.53 -3.21 3.32
C ALA A 109 17.52 -1.67 3.37
N GLU A 110 16.55 -1.02 2.74
CA GLU A 110 16.38 0.44 2.80
C GLU A 110 16.04 0.94 4.22
N ILE A 111 15.22 0.19 4.98
CA ILE A 111 14.88 0.54 6.36
C ILE A 111 16.08 0.37 7.29
N GLN A 112 16.79 -0.77 7.18
CA GLN A 112 18.01 -1.02 7.96
C GLN A 112 19.09 0.03 7.73
N ASN A 113 19.31 0.44 6.48
CA ASN A 113 20.36 1.40 6.15
C ASN A 113 20.00 2.84 6.58
N GLY A 114 18.76 3.11 7.01
CA GLY A 114 18.31 4.45 7.43
C GLY A 114 18.38 5.51 6.33
N THR A 115 18.78 5.14 5.12
CA THR A 115 18.99 6.03 3.98
C THR A 115 17.69 6.19 3.21
N LYS A 116 16.70 6.86 3.80
CA LYS A 116 15.83 7.65 2.93
C LYS A 116 16.66 8.85 2.51
N PRO A 117 17.03 9.02 1.23
CA PRO A 117 17.60 10.29 0.80
C PRO A 117 16.62 11.37 1.23
N LYS A 118 17.07 12.30 2.10
CA LYS A 118 16.24 13.43 2.50
C LYS A 118 15.75 14.06 1.20
N LYS A 119 14.44 14.00 0.95
CA LYS A 119 13.85 14.66 -0.22
C LYS A 119 14.18 16.13 -0.08
N VAL A 120 15.15 16.60 -0.88
CA VAL A 120 15.56 17.99 -0.86
C VAL A 120 14.36 18.79 -1.32
N GLY A 121 13.83 19.62 -0.43
CA GLY A 121 12.73 20.51 -0.77
C GLY A 121 13.15 21.44 -1.89
N ARG A 122 12.24 21.76 -2.80
CA ARG A 122 12.51 22.62 -3.97
C ARG A 122 13.15 23.97 -3.59
N ASN A 123 12.88 24.47 -2.37
CA ASN A 123 13.41 25.73 -1.84
C ASN A 123 14.60 25.57 -0.87
N ASP A 124 14.98 24.35 -0.50
CA ASP A 124 16.07 24.08 0.45
C ASP A 124 17.44 24.41 -0.18
N PRO A 125 18.48 24.68 0.64
CA PRO A 125 19.85 24.83 0.14
C PRO A 125 20.26 23.59 -0.65
N CYS A 126 20.87 23.81 -1.81
CA CYS A 126 21.21 22.74 -2.71
C CYS A 126 22.37 21.90 -2.14
N PRO A 127 22.28 20.55 -2.16
CA PRO A 127 23.35 19.68 -1.68
C PRO A 127 24.66 19.79 -2.49
N CYS A 128 24.64 20.48 -3.64
CA CYS A 128 25.81 20.83 -4.46
C CYS A 128 26.81 21.77 -3.77
N GLY A 129 26.50 22.26 -2.56
CA GLY A 129 27.34 23.20 -1.81
C GLY A 129 27.34 24.64 -2.35
N SER A 130 26.55 24.94 -3.39
CA SER A 130 26.53 26.26 -4.05
C SER A 130 25.88 27.39 -3.24
N GLY A 131 25.27 27.08 -2.09
CA GLY A 131 24.47 28.02 -1.29
C GLY A 131 23.15 28.47 -1.95
N LYS A 132 22.86 28.04 -3.18
CA LYS A 132 21.61 28.39 -3.89
C LYS A 132 20.49 27.42 -3.51
N LYS A 133 19.23 27.86 -3.63
CA LYS A 133 18.05 26.98 -3.50
C LYS A 133 18.10 25.85 -4.54
N TYR A 134 17.66 24.65 -4.20
CA TYR A 134 17.72 23.45 -5.04
C TYR A 134 17.16 23.70 -6.45
N LYS A 135 15.98 24.33 -6.57
CA LYS A 135 15.35 24.73 -7.85
C LYS A 135 16.16 25.68 -8.75
N LYS A 136 17.24 26.27 -8.22
CA LYS A 136 18.14 27.20 -8.92
C LYS A 136 19.58 26.65 -9.07
N CYS A 137 19.88 25.45 -8.57
CA CYS A 137 21.14 24.71 -8.81
C CYS A 137 20.80 23.38 -9.54
N CYS A 138 20.81 22.25 -8.83
CA CYS A 138 20.66 20.91 -9.40
C CYS A 138 19.21 20.49 -9.71
N GLY A 139 18.20 21.17 -9.17
CA GLY A 139 16.79 20.87 -9.40
C GLY A 139 16.19 21.67 -10.55
N ARG A 140 17.00 21.98 -11.57
CA ARG A 140 16.60 22.70 -12.78
C ARG A 140 16.12 21.74 -13.85
#